data_AF-A0A3M8WI63-F1
#
_entry.id   AF-A0A3M8WI63-F1
#
_cell.length_a   1.000
_cell.length_b   1.000
_cell.length_c   1.000
_cell.angle_alpha   90.00
_cell.angle_beta   90.00
_cell.angle_gamma   90.00
#
_symmetry.space_group_name_H-M   'P 1'
#
loop_
_entity.id
_entity.type
_entity.pdbx_description
1 polymer ?
#
loop_
_entity_poly.entity_id
_entity_poly.type
_entity_poly.pdbx_seq_one_letter_code
_entity_poly.pdbx_strand_id
1 'polypeptide(L)'
;MAGRTTAWCYGTPGIAAALASAGHALDHPALNRTATEAMNALAARPPENWDTEGAALCHGSAGILQSALHLSCPTLADSAAHTTLTSTTTSDLPGFLTGQAGTALALADLSGLLPTSPTDTWDCLILLS
;
A
#
# COMPACT_ATOMS: atom_id res chain seq x y z
N MET A 1 18.52 14.68 -3.84
CA MET A 1 17.81 13.39 -3.87
C MET A 1 16.34 13.69 -3.75
N ALA A 2 15.54 13.36 -4.78
CA ALA A 2 14.09 13.35 -4.60
C ALA A 2 13.77 12.25 -3.59
N GLY A 3 13.01 12.56 -2.54
CA GLY A 3 12.59 11.55 -1.56
C GLY A 3 11.59 10.57 -2.17
N ARG A 4 11.42 9.39 -1.54
CA ARG A 4 10.53 8.31 -2.01
C ARG A 4 9.06 8.76 -2.08
N THR A 5 8.58 9.20 -3.25
CA THR A 5 7.25 9.83 -3.36
C THR A 5 6.09 8.84 -3.53
N THR A 6 6.35 7.60 -3.91
CA THR A 6 5.33 6.54 -4.09
C THR A 6 5.61 5.34 -3.18
N ALA A 7 5.78 5.60 -1.90
CA ALA A 7 6.01 4.59 -0.88
C ALA A 7 5.02 4.74 0.28
N TRP A 8 4.71 3.64 0.97
CA TRP A 8 3.94 3.72 2.21
C TRP A 8 4.68 4.54 3.28
N CYS A 9 6.00 4.38 3.43
CA CYS A 9 6.73 5.04 4.51
C CYS A 9 6.88 6.58 4.36
N TYR A 10 6.95 7.11 3.14
CA TYR A 10 7.23 8.55 2.90
C TYR A 10 6.53 9.16 1.67
N GLY A 11 5.52 8.51 1.11
CA GLY A 11 4.87 8.92 -0.13
C GLY A 11 3.35 8.89 -0.12
N THR A 12 2.76 9.11 -1.30
CA THR A 12 1.30 9.19 -1.50
C THR A 12 0.51 8.08 -0.81
N PRO A 13 0.88 6.78 -0.89
CA PRO A 13 0.11 5.71 -0.24
C PRO A 13 -0.08 5.91 1.27
N GLY A 14 1.01 6.17 2.00
CA GLY A 14 0.94 6.36 3.45
C GLY A 14 0.29 7.68 3.85
N ILE A 15 0.54 8.75 3.10
CA ILE A 15 -0.08 10.06 3.34
C ILE A 15 -1.60 9.97 3.12
N ALA A 16 -2.05 9.32 2.04
CA ALA A 16 -3.47 9.14 1.75
C ALA A 16 -4.16 8.30 2.83
N ALA A 17 -3.54 7.20 3.29
CA ALA A 17 -4.05 6.42 4.42
C ALA A 17 -4.21 7.26 5.68
N ALA A 18 -3.19 8.03 6.07
CA ALA A 18 -3.27 8.91 7.23
C ALA A 18 -4.39 9.96 7.09
N LEU A 19 -4.57 10.54 5.90
CA LEU A 19 -5.66 11.48 5.61
C LEU A 19 -7.03 10.81 5.72
N ALA A 20 -7.19 9.59 5.22
CA ALA A 20 -8.45 8.83 5.31
C ALA A 20 -8.79 8.49 6.77
N SER A 21 -7.82 7.99 7.56
CA SER A 21 -8.01 7.73 8.99
C SER A 21 -8.39 9.01 9.74
N ALA A 22 -7.70 10.12 9.47
CA ALA A 22 -8.01 11.41 10.09
C ALA A 22 -9.39 11.94 9.68
N GLY A 23 -9.76 11.80 8.40
CA GLY A 23 -11.07 12.19 7.89
C GLY A 23 -12.21 11.42 8.54
N HIS A 24 -12.02 10.13 8.79
CA HIS A 24 -12.97 9.31 9.55
C HIS A 24 -13.04 9.73 11.03
N ALA A 25 -11.89 9.84 11.71
CA ALA A 25 -11.85 10.13 13.14
C ALA A 25 -12.36 11.54 13.50
N LEU A 26 -12.20 12.50 12.59
CA LEU A 26 -12.59 13.91 12.80
C LEU A 26 -13.92 14.28 12.12
N ASP A 27 -14.61 13.33 11.48
CA ASP A 27 -15.78 13.57 10.63
C ASP A 27 -15.55 14.71 9.61
N HIS A 28 -14.38 14.71 8.97
CA HIS A 28 -13.93 15.77 8.09
C HIS A 28 -13.81 15.26 6.64
N PRO A 29 -14.91 15.23 5.85
CA PRO A 29 -14.96 14.56 4.55
C PRO A 29 -14.02 15.15 3.49
N ALA A 30 -13.52 16.37 3.68
CA ALA A 30 -12.51 16.92 2.78
C ALA A 30 -11.18 16.14 2.82
N LEU A 31 -10.79 15.58 3.97
CA LEU A 31 -9.56 14.79 4.09
C LEU A 31 -9.70 13.48 3.31
N ASN A 32 -10.85 12.83 3.40
CA ASN A 32 -11.17 11.63 2.62
C ASN A 32 -11.13 11.91 1.11
N ARG A 33 -11.71 13.03 0.67
CA ARG A 33 -11.62 13.44 -0.75
C ARG A 33 -10.18 13.65 -1.19
N THR A 34 -9.36 14.35 -0.40
CA THR A 34 -7.94 14.54 -0.73
C THR A 34 -7.18 13.21 -0.79
N ALA A 35 -7.47 12.27 0.12
CA ALA A 35 -6.89 10.92 0.09
C ALA A 35 -7.25 10.19 -1.20
N THR A 36 -8.54 10.16 -1.57
CA THR A 36 -9.03 9.55 -2.81
C THR A 36 -8.44 10.21 -4.06
N GLU A 37 -8.40 11.54 -4.12
CA GLU A 37 -7.80 12.29 -5.24
C GLU A 37 -6.32 11.96 -5.42
N ALA A 38 -5.57 11.87 -4.32
CA ALA A 38 -4.15 11.52 -4.36
C ALA A 38 -3.91 10.09 -4.86
N MET A 39 -4.72 9.12 -4.39
CA MET A 39 -4.63 7.72 -4.84
C MET A 39 -5.05 7.58 -6.31
N ASN A 40 -6.07 8.30 -6.77
CA ASN A 40 -6.48 8.33 -8.18
C ASN A 40 -5.39 8.95 -9.07
N ALA A 41 -4.75 10.03 -8.61
CA ALA A 41 -3.63 10.64 -9.32
C ALA A 41 -2.41 9.70 -9.40
N LEU A 42 -2.20 8.85 -8.39
CA LEU A 42 -1.18 7.79 -8.44
C LEU A 42 -1.59 6.66 -9.39
N ALA A 43 -2.86 6.24 -9.39
CA ALA A 43 -3.40 5.22 -10.29
C ALA A 43 -3.27 5.59 -11.77
N ALA A 44 -3.32 6.89 -12.07
CA ALA A 44 -3.12 7.41 -13.43
C ALA A 44 -1.65 7.40 -13.90
N ARG A 45 -0.69 7.12 -13.01
CA ARG A 45 0.74 7.04 -13.36
C ARG A 45 1.10 5.62 -13.75
N PRO A 46 1.82 5.41 -14.87
CA PRO A 46 2.38 4.11 -15.21
C PRO A 46 3.25 3.56 -14.05
N PRO A 47 3.15 2.26 -13.70
CA PRO A 47 3.93 1.68 -12.60
C PRO A 47 5.45 1.83 -12.74
N GLU A 48 5.96 1.95 -13.96
CA GLU A 48 7.38 2.18 -14.25
C GLU A 48 7.86 3.55 -13.77
N ASN A 49 6.93 4.48 -13.55
CA ASN A 49 7.20 5.82 -13.01
C ASN A 49 6.98 5.89 -11.49
N TRP A 50 6.68 4.76 -10.83
CA TRP A 50 6.66 4.70 -9.38
C TRP A 50 8.09 4.64 -8.83
N ASP A 51 8.33 5.46 -7.83
CA ASP A 51 9.55 5.52 -7.01
C ASP A 51 9.52 4.41 -5.93
N THR A 52 9.35 3.16 -6.38
CA THR A 52 9.33 1.95 -5.55
C THR A 52 10.60 1.11 -5.74
N GLU A 53 10.99 0.38 -4.70
CA GLU A 53 12.09 -0.58 -4.73
C GLU A 53 11.58 -2.00 -4.51
N GLY A 54 11.34 -2.71 -5.62
CA GLY A 54 10.84 -4.08 -5.59
C GLY A 54 9.45 -4.22 -4.97
N ALA A 55 9.20 -5.40 -4.39
CA ALA A 55 7.87 -5.82 -3.93
C ALA A 55 7.64 -5.67 -2.42
N ALA A 56 8.54 -5.04 -1.67
CA ALA A 56 8.42 -4.96 -0.21
C ALA A 56 7.30 -4.02 0.27
N LEU A 57 6.92 -4.12 1.55
CA LEU A 57 5.87 -3.27 2.14
C LEU A 57 6.32 -1.81 2.35
N CYS A 58 7.53 -1.60 2.86
CA CYS A 58 7.96 -0.27 3.31
C CYS A 58 7.98 0.76 2.17
N HIS A 59 8.56 0.38 1.04
CA HIS A 59 8.77 1.26 -0.12
C HIS A 59 8.75 0.49 -1.45
N GLY A 60 8.00 -0.61 -1.49
CA GLY A 60 7.77 -1.39 -2.69
C GLY A 60 6.29 -1.43 -3.08
N SER A 61 5.98 -2.16 -4.14
CA SER A 61 4.63 -2.27 -4.71
C SER A 61 3.61 -2.93 -3.78
N ALA A 62 4.03 -3.82 -2.87
CA ALA A 62 3.11 -4.42 -1.88
C ALA A 62 2.56 -3.39 -0.88
N GLY A 63 3.36 -2.37 -0.53
CA GLY A 63 2.88 -1.26 0.31
C GLY A 63 1.83 -0.41 -0.40
N ILE A 64 2.00 -0.18 -1.71
CA ILE A 64 1.01 0.50 -2.55
C ILE A 64 -0.27 -0.34 -2.63
N LEU A 65 -0.15 -1.64 -2.88
CA LEU A 65 -1.29 -2.57 -2.96
C LEU A 65 -2.14 -2.50 -1.70
N GLN A 66 -1.51 -2.61 -0.53
CA GLN A 66 -2.21 -2.64 0.75
C GLN A 66 -2.88 -1.30 1.08
N SER A 67 -2.21 -0.18 0.78
CA SER A 67 -2.85 1.14 0.89
C SER A 67 -4.02 1.29 -0.09
N ALA A 68 -3.91 0.75 -1.31
CA ALA A 68 -4.99 0.81 -2.29
C ALA A 68 -6.20 -0.05 -1.88
N LEU A 69 -5.99 -1.21 -1.27
CA LEU A 69 -7.05 -2.03 -0.70
C LEU A 69 -7.75 -1.31 0.46
N HIS A 70 -6.98 -0.76 1.41
CA HIS A 70 -7.51 0.00 2.54
C HIS A 70 -8.41 1.16 2.10
N LEU A 71 -7.98 1.92 1.08
CA LEU A 71 -8.76 3.06 0.54
C LEU A 71 -9.75 2.66 -0.56
N SER A 72 -9.97 1.36 -0.81
CA SER A 72 -10.90 0.88 -1.84
C SER A 72 -10.65 1.47 -3.23
N CYS A 73 -9.38 1.49 -3.66
CA CYS A 73 -8.90 2.03 -4.93
C CYS A 73 -8.55 0.90 -5.92
N PRO A 74 -9.53 0.29 -6.62
CA PRO A 74 -9.34 -0.95 -7.38
C PRO A 74 -8.32 -0.84 -8.50
N THR A 75 -8.34 0.24 -9.30
CA THR A 75 -7.39 0.43 -10.41
C THR A 75 -5.93 0.47 -9.95
N LEU A 76 -5.68 1.10 -8.80
CA LEU A 76 -4.36 1.12 -8.21
C LEU A 76 -3.99 -0.23 -7.59
N ALA A 77 -4.95 -0.90 -6.94
CA ALA A 77 -4.75 -2.23 -6.39
C ALA A 77 -4.38 -3.25 -7.49
N ASP A 78 -5.08 -3.25 -8.63
CA ASP A 78 -4.80 -4.13 -9.77
C ASP A 78 -3.38 -3.90 -10.33
N SER A 79 -3.03 -2.62 -10.52
CA SER A 79 -1.70 -2.23 -11.02
C SER A 79 -0.60 -2.65 -10.03
N ALA A 80 -0.81 -2.38 -8.74
CA ALA A 80 0.15 -2.73 -7.70
C ALA A 80 0.28 -4.24 -7.49
N ALA A 81 -0.81 -5.00 -7.60
CA ALA A 81 -0.80 -6.46 -7.56
C ALA A 81 0.02 -7.03 -8.71
N HIS A 82 -0.22 -6.53 -9.94
CA HIS A 82 0.57 -6.94 -11.11
C HIS A 82 2.06 -6.65 -10.93
N THR A 83 2.41 -5.43 -10.50
CA THR A 83 3.81 -5.05 -10.23
C THR A 83 4.41 -5.90 -9.12
N THR A 84 3.66 -6.23 -8.06
CA THR A 84 4.12 -7.06 -6.94
C THR A 84 4.44 -8.48 -7.42
N LEU A 85 3.56 -9.09 -8.23
CA LEU A 85 3.73 -10.44 -8.76
C LEU A 85 4.87 -10.56 -9.79
N THR A 86 5.11 -9.50 -10.57
CA THR A 86 6.10 -9.51 -11.65
C THR A 86 7.47 -8.96 -11.23
N SER A 87 7.55 -8.35 -10.05
CA SER A 87 8.83 -7.89 -9.49
C SER A 87 9.75 -9.07 -9.25
N THR A 88 10.99 -8.97 -9.76
CA THR A 88 12.06 -9.84 -9.30
C THR A 88 12.33 -9.53 -7.84
N THR A 89 12.45 -10.55 -7.00
CA THR A 89 12.68 -10.38 -5.55
C THR A 89 13.98 -9.61 -5.35
N THR A 90 13.89 -8.34 -4.91
CA THR A 90 15.07 -7.50 -4.64
C THR A 90 15.77 -7.89 -3.34
N SER A 91 15.11 -8.69 -2.49
CA SER A 91 15.66 -9.18 -1.23
C SER A 91 15.27 -10.64 -0.99
N ASP A 92 16.27 -11.49 -0.73
CA ASP A 92 16.09 -12.86 -0.24
C ASP A 92 15.84 -12.92 1.28
N LEU A 93 15.77 -11.77 1.95
CA LEU A 93 15.58 -11.72 3.38
C LEU A 93 14.10 -12.00 3.72
N PRO A 94 13.82 -12.85 4.73
CA PRO A 94 12.45 -13.20 5.15
C PRO A 94 11.77 -12.11 6.00
N GLY A 95 12.18 -10.85 5.87
CA GLY A 95 11.71 -9.75 6.71
C GLY A 95 10.28 -9.30 6.41
N PHE A 96 9.62 -8.69 7.41
CA PHE A 96 8.29 -8.11 7.27
C PHE A 96 8.30 -6.85 6.39
N LEU A 97 8.94 -5.76 6.82
CA LEU A 97 8.85 -4.47 6.12
C LEU A 97 9.61 -4.41 4.79
N THR A 98 10.72 -5.13 4.67
CA THR A 98 11.66 -5.01 3.55
C THR A 98 11.93 -6.35 2.85
N GLY A 99 11.23 -7.41 3.22
CA GLY A 99 11.50 -8.76 2.78
C GLY A 99 10.26 -9.51 2.28
N GLN A 100 10.46 -10.78 1.94
CA GLN A 100 9.44 -11.60 1.28
C GLN A 100 8.23 -11.91 2.17
N ALA A 101 8.38 -11.90 3.50
CA ALA A 101 7.26 -12.19 4.39
C ALA A 101 6.16 -11.13 4.28
N GLY A 102 6.52 -9.84 4.20
CA GLY A 102 5.54 -8.77 3.99
C GLY A 102 4.91 -8.81 2.60
N THR A 103 5.68 -9.09 1.57
CA THR A 103 5.16 -9.29 0.20
C THR A 103 4.16 -10.44 0.15
N ALA A 104 4.50 -11.57 0.77
CA ALA A 104 3.63 -12.74 0.82
C ALA A 104 2.34 -12.46 1.60
N LEU A 105 2.42 -11.73 2.73
CA LEU A 105 1.23 -11.31 3.49
C LEU A 105 0.30 -10.44 2.62
N ALA A 106 0.85 -9.44 1.92
CA ALA A 106 0.04 -8.57 1.06
C ALA A 106 -0.68 -9.32 -0.07
N LEU A 107 -0.02 -10.31 -0.68
CA LEU A 107 -0.61 -11.14 -1.73
C LEU A 107 -1.63 -12.16 -1.18
N ALA A 108 -1.35 -12.72 0.00
CA ALA A 108 -2.26 -13.63 0.68
C ALA A 108 -3.56 -12.91 1.10
N ASP A 109 -3.43 -11.68 1.58
CA ASP A 109 -4.54 -10.80 1.94
C ASP A 109 -5.41 -10.45 0.71
N LEU A 110 -4.79 -9.99 -0.38
CA LEU A 110 -5.47 -9.78 -1.67
C LEU A 110 -6.24 -11.02 -2.14
N SER A 111 -5.69 -12.21 -1.89
CA SER A 111 -6.28 -13.49 -2.31
C SER A 111 -7.32 -14.04 -1.33
N GLY A 112 -7.61 -13.35 -0.22
CA GLY A 112 -8.54 -13.81 0.81
C GLY A 112 -8.07 -15.07 1.55
N LEU A 113 -6.76 -15.32 1.58
CA LEU A 113 -6.17 -16.49 2.24
C LEU A 113 -5.93 -16.27 3.74
N LEU A 114 -6.02 -15.02 4.21
CA LEU A 114 -5.83 -14.68 5.62
C LEU A 114 -7.16 -14.75 6.40
N PRO A 115 -7.12 -15.09 7.70
CA PRO A 115 -8.30 -15.04 8.56
C PRO A 115 -8.84 -13.61 8.66
N THR A 116 -10.17 -13.45 8.62
CA THR A 116 -10.84 -12.14 8.73
C THR A 116 -11.13 -11.72 10.18
N SER A 117 -10.49 -12.36 11.18
CA SER A 117 -10.72 -12.03 12.59
C SER A 117 -10.07 -10.70 12.95
N PRO A 118 -10.80 -9.73 13.53
CA PRO A 118 -10.29 -8.38 13.80
C PRO A 118 -9.15 -8.33 14.84
N THR A 119 -8.93 -9.38 15.64
CA THR A 119 -7.82 -9.43 16.60
C THR A 119 -6.48 -9.79 15.96
N ASP A 120 -6.50 -10.29 14.72
CA ASP A 120 -5.34 -10.92 14.07
C ASP A 120 -4.94 -10.20 12.78
N THR A 121 -5.37 -8.94 12.61
CA THR A 121 -5.12 -8.18 11.37
C THR A 121 -3.67 -7.68 11.36
N TRP A 122 -2.85 -8.32 10.52
CA TRP A 122 -1.42 -8.02 10.42
C TRP A 122 -1.15 -6.58 9.93
N ASP A 123 -2.09 -6.00 9.19
CA ASP A 123 -2.03 -4.66 8.60
C ASP A 123 -2.09 -3.54 9.65
N CYS A 124 -2.42 -3.84 10.90
CA CYS A 124 -2.33 -2.88 12.01
C CYS A 124 -0.88 -2.41 12.24
N LEU A 125 0.11 -3.27 11.94
CA LEU A 125 1.53 -2.96 12.05
C LEU A 125 1.98 -1.89 11.04
N ILE A 126 1.16 -1.63 10.02
CA ILE A 126 1.38 -0.60 9.01
C ILE A 126 0.27 0.47 9.00
N LEU A 127 -0.56 0.52 10.05
CA LEU A 127 -1.63 1.50 10.25
C LEU A 127 -2.70 1.50 9.13
N LEU A 128 -3.07 0.32 8.64
CA LEU A 128 -4.07 0.15 7.57
C LEU A 128 -5.31 -0.68 7.98
N SER A 129 -5.54 -0.86 9.28
CA SER A 129 -6.77 -1.52 9.80
C SER A 129 -7.92 -0.53 10.03
#